data_AF-A0A1Z8X3P7-F1
#
_entry.id   AF-A0A1Z8X3P7-F1
#
_cell.length_a   1.000
_cell.length_b   1.000
_cell.length_c   1.000
_cell.angle_alpha   90.00
_cell.angle_beta   90.00
_cell.angle_gamma   90.00
#
_symmetry.space_group_name_H-M   'P 1'
#
loop_
_entity.id
_entity.type
_entity.pdbx_description
1 polymer ?
#
loop_
_entity_poly.entity_id
_entity_poly.type
_entity_poly.pdbx_seq_one_letter_code
_entity_poly.pdbx_strand_id
1 'polypeptide(L)' 'MFKTIMDFSEGNQSHAAEILGISRGTLRKKLKDYNIK' A
#
# COMPACT_ATOMS: atom_id res chain seq x y z
N MET A 1 -0.39 -9.82 -0.45
CA MET A 1 -1.22 -8.93 0.38
C MET A 1 -1.10 -7.47 -0.05
N PHE A 2 0.04 -6.79 0.15
CA PHE A 2 0.16 -5.37 -0.24
C PHE A 2 -0.07 -5.11 -1.73
N LYS A 3 0.43 -5.99 -2.61
CA LYS A 3 0.15 -5.90 -4.06
C LYS A 3 -1.33 -6.01 -4.39
N THR A 4 -2.04 -6.99 -3.82
CA THR A 4 -3.49 -7.16 -3.99
C THR A 4 -4.28 -5.93 -3.59
N ILE A 5 -3.92 -5.28 -2.48
CA ILE A 5 -4.61 -4.06 -2.02
C ILE A 5 -4.23 -2.86 -2.88
N MET A 6 -2.98 -2.78 -3.34
CA MET A 6 -2.55 -1.76 -4.30
C MET A 6 -3.28 -1.90 -5.64
N ASP A 7 -3.45 -3.12 -6.14
CA ASP A 7 -4.20 -3.42 -7.36
C ASP A 7 -5.69 -3.09 -7.18
N PHE A 8 -6.28 -3.48 -6.03
CA PHE A 8 -7.65 -3.13 -5.68
C PHE A 8 -7.87 -1.62 -5.55
N SER A 9 -6.86 -0.90 -5.07
CA SER A 9 -6.89 0.56 -4.94
C SER A 9 -6.45 1.28 -6.21
N GLU A 10 -6.26 0.57 -7.33
CA GLU A 10 -5.82 1.12 -8.62
C GLU A 10 -4.52 1.94 -8.51
N GLY A 11 -3.60 1.53 -7.64
CA GLY A 11 -2.35 2.25 -7.39
C GLY A 11 -2.45 3.42 -6.41
N ASN A 12 -3.65 3.76 -5.92
CA ASN A 12 -3.84 4.82 -4.94
C ASN A 12 -3.36 4.39 -3.54
N GLN A 13 -2.14 4.80 -3.19
CA GLN A 13 -1.53 4.49 -1.90
C GLN A 13 -2.29 5.07 -0.70
N SER A 14 -3.01 6.18 -0.86
CA SER A 14 -3.79 6.75 0.25
C SER A 14 -5.00 5.88 0.56
N HIS A 15 -5.71 5.44 -0.49
CA HIS A 15 -6.85 4.52 -0.34
C HIS A 15 -6.42 3.14 0.15
N ALA A 16 -5.32 2.60 -0.37
CA ALA A 16 -4.73 1.35 0.11
C ALA A 16 -4.34 1.42 1.59
N ALA A 17 -3.81 2.56 2.04
CA ALA A 17 -3.44 2.77 3.44
C ALA A 17 -4.67 2.86 4.37
N GLU A 18 -5.76 3.48 3.90
CA GLU A 18 -7.05 3.51 4.58
C GLU A 18 -7.64 2.11 4.76
N ILE A 19 -7.67 1.30 3.68
CA ILE A 19 -8.14 -0.11 3.72
C ILE A 19 -7.30 -0.94 4.70
N LEU A 20 -5.99 -0.71 4.75
CA LEU A 20 -5.07 -1.42 5.63
C LEU A 20 -5.09 -0.92 7.08
N GLY A 21 -5.76 0.20 7.37
CA GLY A 21 -5.75 0.81 8.71
C GLY A 21 -4.36 1.29 9.15
N ILE A 22 -3.50 1.69 8.21
CA ILE A 22 -2.14 2.15 8.49
C ILE A 22 -1.89 3.53 7.90
N SER A 23 -0.84 4.22 8.35
CA SER A 23 -0.43 5.46 7.71
C SER A 23 0.12 5.21 6.29
N ARG A 24 -0.07 6.15 5.36
CA ARG A 24 0.54 6.12 4.02
C ARG A 24 2.07 5.99 4.08
N GLY A 25 2.69 6.58 5.10
CA GLY A 25 4.14 6.48 5.32
C GLY A 25 4.57 5.04 5.63
N THR A 26 3.81 4.35 6.47
CA THR A 26 4.01 2.94 6.80
C THR A 26 3.81 2.06 5.56
N LEU A 27 2.75 2.30 4.78
CA LEU A 27 2.51 1.58 3.53
C LEU A 27 3.69 1.76 2.56
N ARG A 28 4.14 2.99 2.32
CA ARG A 28 5.26 3.29 1.42
C ARG A 28 6.55 2.59 1.85
N LYS A 29 6.84 2.56 3.16
CA LYS A 29 8.01 1.84 3.70
C LYS A 29 7.90 0.35 3.41
N LYS A 30 6.75 -0.26 3.70
CA LYS A 30 6.50 -1.68 3.41
C LYS A 30 6.61 -2.00 1.92
N LEU A 31 6.04 -1.18 1.03
CA LEU A 31 6.16 -1.38 -0.43
C LEU A 31 7.63 -1.36 -0.88
N LYS A 32 8.43 -0.43 -0.34
CA LYS A 32 9.88 -0.39 -0.60
C LYS A 32 10.60 -1.63 -0.07
N ASP A 33 10.31 -2.04 1.16
CA ASP A 33 10.95 -3.20 1.81
C ASP A 33 10.64 -4.51 1.07
N TYR A 34 9.44 -4.64 0.51
CA TYR A 34 9.04 -5.80 -0.31
C TYR A 34 9.40 -5.66 -1.79
N ASN A 35 10.07 -4.57 -2.20
CA ASN A 35 10.40 -4.25 -3.58
C ASN A 35 9.19 -4.29 -4.54
N ILE A 36 8.03 -3.89 -4.04
CA ILE A 36 6.78 -3.77 -4.79
C ILE A 36 6.78 -2.37 -5.41
N LYS A 37 7.14 -2.28 -6.69
CA LYS A 37 7.03 -1.08 -7.51
C LYS A 37 5.60 -0.86 -7.98
#